data_AF-A0A656K069-F1
#
_entry.id   AF-A0A656K069-F1
#
_cell.length_a   1.000
_cell.length_b   1.000
_cell.length_c   1.000
_cell.angle_alpha   90.00
_cell.angle_beta   90.00
_cell.angle_gamma   90.00
#
_symmetry.space_group_name_H-M   'P 1'
#
loop_
_entity.id
_entity.type
_entity.pdbx_description
1 polymer ?
#
loop_
_entity_poly.entity_id
_entity_poly.type
_entity_poly.pdbx_seq_one_letter_code
_entity_poly.pdbx_strand_id
1 'polypeptide(L)' 'MNSHNHHHCCDATIAAGEPFLAEVKAGQTVRILDLEGNQAVDTLFFSLANPRERYDVQRTLRRQNSVYLTTGSVLF' A
#
# COMPACT_ATOMS: atom_id res chain seq x y z
N MET A 1 31.38 8.65 9.47
CA MET A 1 29.96 8.30 9.70
C MET A 1 29.12 9.52 9.36
N ASN A 2 28.17 9.37 8.44
CA ASN A 2 26.81 9.94 8.49
C ASN A 2 26.13 9.60 7.15
N SER A 3 25.56 8.40 7.11
CA SER A 3 24.74 7.93 6.00
C SER A 3 23.37 8.60 6.10
N HIS A 4 23.17 9.67 5.34
CA HIS A 4 21.83 10.22 5.11
C HIS A 4 21.09 9.30 4.14
N ASN A 5 20.28 8.40 4.69
CA ASN A 5 19.34 7.60 3.92
C ASN A 5 18.18 8.53 3.50
N HIS A 6 18.19 9.00 2.25
CA HIS A 6 17.05 9.72 1.68
C HIS A 6 15.88 8.74 1.50
N HIS A 7 14.96 8.69 2.46
CA HIS A 7 13.62 8.18 2.23
C HIS A 7 12.88 9.19 1.34
N HIS A 8 12.51 8.77 0.13
CA HIS A 8 11.75 9.57 -0.83
C HIS A 8 10.47 10.11 -0.18
N CYS A 9 10.41 11.44 -0.05
CA CYS A 9 9.40 12.23 0.62
C CYS A 9 8.45 12.81 -0.43
N CYS A 10 7.25 12.25 -0.55
CA CYS A 10 6.18 12.87 -1.30
C CYS A 10 4.86 12.53 -0.62
N ASP A 11 4.39 13.46 0.21
CA ASP A 11 3.05 13.44 0.79
C ASP A 11 2.04 13.93 -0.27
N ALA A 12 0.91 13.25 -0.37
CA ALA A 12 -0.20 13.65 -1.23
C ALA A 12 -1.51 13.59 -0.43
N THR A 13 -2.29 14.65 -0.49
CA THR A 13 -3.66 14.69 0.07
C THR A 13 -4.65 14.49 -1.07
N ILE A 14 -5.50 13.47 -0.95
CA ILE A 14 -6.47 13.08 -1.98
C ILE A 14 -7.84 13.51 -1.52
N ALA A 15 -8.57 14.21 -2.39
CA ALA A 15 -9.94 14.62 -2.11
C ALA A 15 -10.87 13.39 -2.05
N ALA A 16 -11.95 13.48 -1.28
CA ALA A 16 -12.91 12.39 -1.13
C ALA A 16 -13.48 11.95 -2.49
N GLY A 17 -13.45 10.65 -2.77
CA GLY A 17 -13.96 10.05 -4.01
C GLY A 17 -12.99 10.11 -5.20
N GLU A 18 -11.87 10.81 -5.10
CA GLU A 18 -10.88 10.90 -6.18
C GLU A 18 -9.93 9.69 -6.19
N PRO A 19 -9.55 9.19 -7.37
CA PRO A 19 -8.57 8.11 -7.48
C PRO A 19 -7.15 8.64 -7.27
N PHE A 20 -6.25 7.76 -6.86
CA PHE A 20 -4.83 8.04 -6.75
C PHE A 20 -3.99 6.87 -7.25
N LEU A 21 -2.92 7.18 -7.97
CA LEU A 21 -1.94 6.21 -8.46
C LEU A 21 -0.53 6.74 -8.20
N ALA A 22 0.30 5.90 -7.59
CA ALA A 22 1.70 6.20 -7.34
C ALA A 22 2.55 4.93 -7.46
N GLU A 23 3.81 5.12 -7.83
CA GLU A 23 4.80 4.05 -7.81
C GLU A 23 5.36 3.85 -6.41
N VAL A 24 5.57 2.59 -6.04
CA VAL A 24 6.25 2.19 -4.80
C VAL A 24 7.40 1.27 -5.17
N LYS A 25 8.63 1.75 -5.00
CA LYS A 25 9.85 0.97 -5.27
C LYS A 25 10.13 0.02 -4.11
N ALA A 26 10.83 -1.08 -4.41
CA ALA A 26 11.24 -2.04 -3.40
C ALA A 26 12.02 -1.36 -2.25
N GLY A 27 11.65 -1.68 -1.01
CA GLY A 27 12.22 -1.09 0.20
C GLY A 27 11.57 0.22 0.66
N GLN A 28 10.66 0.81 -0.13
CA GLN A 28 9.88 1.97 0.32
C GLN A 28 8.70 1.56 1.19
N THR A 29 8.24 2.49 2.02
CA THR A 29 7.04 2.33 2.85
C THR A 29 5.96 3.29 2.38
N VAL A 30 4.73 2.77 2.25
CA VAL A 30 3.52 3.58 2.02
C VAL A 30 2.72 3.66 3.31
N ARG A 31 2.20 4.84 3.60
CA ARG A 31 1.26 5.09 4.70
C ARG A 31 0.01 5.74 4.14
N ILE A 32 -1.13 5.08 4.33
CA ILE A 32 -2.46 5.64 4.08
C ILE A 32 -2.98 6.14 5.41
N LEU A 33 -3.33 7.42 5.48
CA LEU A 33 -3.80 8.08 6.69
C LEU A 33 -5.16 8.71 6.42
N ASP A 34 -6.17 8.29 7.19
CA ASP A 34 -7.45 8.99 7.24
C ASP A 34 -7.29 10.27 8.06
N LEU A 35 -7.44 11.43 7.41
CA LEU A 35 -7.18 12.75 7.98
C LEU A 35 -8.39 13.33 8.73
N GLU A 36 -9.60 13.01 8.27
CA GLU A 36 -10.85 13.62 8.73
C GLU A 36 -11.77 12.63 9.44
N GLY A 37 -11.48 11.33 9.33
CA GLY A 37 -12.19 10.26 10.01
C GLY A 37 -13.28 9.62 9.15
N ASN A 38 -13.50 8.33 9.44
CA ASN A 38 -14.56 7.51 8.85
C ASN A 38 -14.45 7.33 7.32
N GLN A 39 -13.26 7.53 6.75
CA GLN A 39 -13.00 7.22 5.35
C GLN A 39 -12.50 5.78 5.19
N ALA A 40 -13.00 5.11 4.17
CA ALA A 40 -12.50 3.82 3.71
C ALA A 40 -12.01 3.98 2.28
N VAL A 41 -10.91 3.29 1.95
CA VAL A 41 -10.35 3.29 0.61
C VAL A 41 -10.18 1.87 0.10
N ASP A 42 -10.55 1.66 -1.15
CA ASP A 42 -10.18 0.46 -1.88
C ASP A 42 -8.75 0.60 -2.38
N THR A 43 -7.95 -0.46 -2.23
CA THR A 43 -6.55 -0.44 -2.65
C THR A 43 -6.26 -1.60 -3.60
N LEU A 44 -5.49 -1.30 -4.65
CA LEU A 44 -4.98 -2.28 -5.60
C LEU A 44 -3.46 -2.13 -5.68
N PHE A 45 -2.75 -3.25 -5.66
CA PHE A 45 -1.30 -3.28 -5.83
C PHE A 45 -0.95 -4.09 -7.07
N PHE A 46 -0.10 -3.52 -7.93
CA PHE A 46 0.40 -4.13 -9.15
C PHE A 46 1.92 -4.11 -9.17
N SER A 47 2.51 -5.13 -9.80
CA SER A 47 3.95 -5.16 -10.03
C SER A 47 4.34 -4.10 -11.06
N LEU A 48 5.25 -3.19 -10.70
CA LEU A 48 5.78 -2.16 -11.62
C LEU A 48 6.47 -2.78 -12.84
N ALA A 49 7.08 -3.95 -12.68
CA ALA A 49 7.77 -4.66 -13.76
C ALA A 49 6.79 -5.43 -14.68
N ASN A 50 5.61 -5.82 -14.16
CA ASN A 50 4.61 -6.57 -14.90
C ASN A 50 3.19 -6.32 -14.37
N PRO A 51 2.40 -5.41 -14.96
CA PRO A 51 1.06 -5.08 -14.49
C PRO A 51 0.04 -6.24 -14.52
N ARG A 52 0.36 -7.38 -15.15
CA ARG A 52 -0.49 -8.59 -15.08
C ARG A 52 -0.40 -9.27 -13.71
N GLU A 53 0.71 -9.07 -13.01
CA GLU A 53 0.92 -9.50 -11.63
C GLU A 53 0.37 -8.44 -10.68
N ARG A 54 -0.54 -8.88 -9.79
CA ARG A 54 -1.24 -8.02 -8.83
C ARG A 54 -1.48 -8.75 -7.53
N TYR A 55 -1.75 -8.01 -6.47
CA TYR A 55 -2.19 -8.54 -5.19
C TYR A 55 -3.38 -9.50 -5.36
N ASP A 56 -3.24 -10.71 -4.80
CA ASP A 56 -4.23 -11.76 -4.74
C ASP A 56 -4.81 -11.88 -3.31
N VAL A 57 -5.94 -11.20 -3.11
CA VAL A 57 -6.71 -11.25 -1.87
C VAL A 57 -6.99 -12.69 -1.43
N GLN A 58 -7.42 -13.56 -2.35
CA GLN A 58 -7.81 -14.91 -2.00
C GLN A 58 -6.61 -15.73 -1.50
N ARG A 59 -5.45 -15.54 -2.11
CA ARG A 59 -4.20 -16.17 -1.67
C ARG A 59 -3.77 -15.67 -0.30
N THR A 60 -3.85 -14.36 -0.04
CA THR A 60 -3.54 -13.80 1.29
C THR A 60 -4.48 -14.36 2.35
N LEU A 61 -5.80 -14.30 2.13
CA LEU A 61 -6.82 -14.81 3.05
C LEU A 61 -6.56 -16.28 3.43
N ARG A 62 -6.29 -17.14 2.43
CA ARG A 62 -5.98 -18.56 2.65
C ARG A 62 -4.69 -18.78 3.43
N ARG A 63 -3.65 -17.97 3.19
CA ARG A 63 -2.35 -18.11 3.87
C ARG A 63 -2.38 -17.62 5.31
N GLN A 64 -3.14 -16.58 5.61
CA GLN A 64 -3.21 -16.02 6.95
C GLN A 64 -4.37 -16.55 7.79
N ASN A 65 -5.35 -17.24 7.18
CA ASN A 65 -6.56 -17.75 7.83
C ASN A 65 -7.36 -16.67 8.59
N SER A 66 -7.42 -15.46 8.03
CA SER A 66 -8.13 -14.30 8.59
C SER A 66 -8.66 -13.43 7.46
N VAL A 67 -9.86 -12.86 7.63
CA VAL A 67 -10.46 -11.92 6.68
C VAL A 67 -9.81 -10.54 6.74
N TYR A 68 -9.27 -10.16 7.90
CA TYR A 68 -8.70 -8.83 8.13
C TYR A 68 -7.19 -8.85 8.05
N LEU A 69 -6.63 -7.84 7.39
CA LEU A 69 -5.20 -7.53 7.42
C LEU A 69 -4.87 -6.82 8.72
N THR A 70 -3.71 -7.14 9.30
CA THR A 70 -3.21 -6.48 10.50
C THR A 70 -1.69 -6.37 10.43
N THR A 71 -1.06 -5.77 11.44
CA THR A 71 0.39 -5.71 11.57
C THR A 71 0.99 -7.11 11.43
N GLY A 72 1.93 -7.27 10.49
CA GLY A 72 2.57 -8.55 10.20
C GLY A 72 1.89 -9.38 9.10
N SER A 73 0.73 -8.97 8.58
CA SER A 73 0.15 -9.57 7.38
C SER A 73 1.08 -9.39 6.17
N VAL A 74 1.17 -10.43 5.35
CA VAL A 74 1.90 -10.41 4.07
C VAL A 74 0.89 -10.47 2.92
N LEU A 75 1.00 -9.51 2.00
CA LEU A 75 0.20 -9.47 0.77
C LEU A 75 0.86 -10.36 -0.29
N PHE A 76 0.10 -11.27 -0.89
CA PHE A 76 0.57 -12.29 -1.83
C PHE A 76 -0.01 -12.13 -3.22
#